data_AF-A0A9P1GT05-F1
#
_entry.id   AF-A0A9P1GT05-F1
#
_cell.length_a   1.000
_cell.length_b   1.000
_cell.length_c   1.000
_cell.angle_alpha   90.00
_cell.angle_beta   90.00
_cell.angle_gamma   90.00
#
_symmetry.space_group_name_H-M   'P 1'
#
loop_
_entity.id
_entity.type
_entity.pdbx_description
1 polymer ?
#
loop_
_entity_poly.entity_id
_entity_poly.type
_entity_poly.pdbx_seq_one_letter_code
_entity_poly.pdbx_strand_id
1 'polypeptide(L)'
;MHLGWMRLLLRVAFPTLMQQSLKTARGAGEVGQGNQTASASASGVHGVTMEAERQRGHNGKRPGELTVDLPVPWERCESRLGAACWVWILQIPATFKEHPAACGLKGPPADRAPRARPYRGSLQAATRPMKRATCMLAVLAVLVLPVQGAKVTNVGPEAAAAQAFRSLDKNRDGALTADELEAEIFASAHASVTCTYHACPEGFRMKPGAAEIVGNNDLDCCDKTCQAQSCSRTGFRLRPDASQVLATASAECCEKTCGGFECPNGWKARSNPDQIVQPSQEVCCLKTCELHVCNAEHDLTLRGDAALTAGSTDDDCCVRTCRSYTCSQDGYLLRKDAADITGGVGGNSDAACCAKSCALFSCVGKFTLVDSAANIVGESAEVCCQRFEETEVEEEGDAGDTPADFFAEE
;
A
#
# COMPACT_ATOMS: atom_id res chain seq x y z
N MET A 1 48.15 -38.21 -9.93
CA MET A 1 47.19 -39.05 -10.68
C MET A 1 45.80 -38.41 -10.48
N HIS A 2 45.58 -37.23 -11.08
CA HIS A 2 44.73 -37.00 -12.26
C HIS A 2 43.30 -37.54 -12.06
N LEU A 3 42.34 -36.73 -11.61
CA LEU A 3 41.56 -35.75 -12.40
C LEU A 3 41.10 -36.33 -13.76
N GLY A 4 39.85 -36.78 -13.81
CA GLY A 4 39.10 -37.06 -15.03
C GLY A 4 37.62 -37.19 -14.66
N TRP A 5 36.73 -36.88 -15.61
CA TRP A 5 35.26 -36.81 -15.46
C TRP A 5 34.66 -35.43 -15.12
N MET A 6 35.03 -34.44 -15.93
CA MET A 6 34.12 -33.37 -16.32
C MET A 6 34.50 -32.91 -17.74
N ARG A 7 33.76 -33.37 -18.76
CA ARG A 7 33.65 -32.80 -20.13
C ARG A 7 32.86 -33.75 -21.03
N LEU A 8 31.56 -33.48 -21.20
CA LEU A 8 30.88 -33.74 -22.47
C LEU A 8 29.66 -32.79 -22.58
N LEU A 9 29.92 -31.63 -23.17
CA LEU A 9 28.89 -30.71 -23.66
C LEU A 9 29.02 -30.63 -25.19
N LEU A 10 27.86 -30.57 -25.84
CA LEU A 10 27.59 -30.04 -27.18
C LEU A 10 28.21 -30.75 -28.40
N ARG A 11 27.33 -31.37 -29.21
CA ARG A 11 27.00 -30.98 -30.59
C ARG A 11 26.12 -32.04 -31.24
N VAL A 12 25.05 -31.59 -31.92
CA VAL A 12 24.31 -32.15 -33.08
C VAL A 12 22.85 -31.68 -32.89
N ALA A 13 22.49 -30.48 -33.36
CA ALA A 13 21.99 -30.19 -34.72
C ALA A 13 20.60 -30.83 -34.99
N PHE A 14 19.55 -30.01 -34.88
CA PHE A 14 18.28 -30.13 -35.60
C PHE A 14 18.55 -30.25 -37.12
N PRO A 15 17.77 -31.01 -37.91
CA PRO A 15 16.48 -30.48 -38.39
C PRO A 15 15.37 -31.49 -38.82
N THR A 16 14.14 -30.95 -38.95
CA THR A 16 13.07 -31.23 -39.96
C THR A 16 12.20 -32.50 -39.99
N LEU A 17 10.90 -32.26 -40.29
CA LEU A 17 9.82 -33.12 -40.84
C LEU A 17 9.11 -34.07 -39.84
N MET A 18 7.78 -34.26 -39.77
CA MET A 18 6.60 -34.14 -40.65
C MET A 18 5.36 -33.76 -39.78
N GLN A 19 4.36 -32.98 -40.21
CA GLN A 19 3.33 -33.19 -41.26
C GLN A 19 2.30 -34.30 -40.95
N GLN A 20 1.07 -33.89 -40.60
CA GLN A 20 -0.26 -34.48 -40.92
C GLN A 20 -1.31 -33.83 -39.98
N SER A 21 -2.58 -33.52 -40.30
CA SER A 21 -3.32 -33.32 -41.54
C SER A 21 -4.79 -33.00 -41.15
N LEU A 22 -5.40 -31.93 -41.72
CA LEU A 22 -6.82 -31.76 -42.14
C LEU A 22 -7.96 -31.97 -41.09
N LYS A 23 -9.07 -31.20 -41.01
CA LYS A 23 -9.95 -30.65 -42.07
C LYS A 23 -11.14 -29.85 -41.45
N THR A 24 -11.63 -28.84 -42.19
CA THR A 24 -13.02 -28.25 -42.22
C THR A 24 -13.53 -27.46 -40.99
N ALA A 25 -14.20 -26.31 -41.07
CA ALA A 25 -14.98 -25.62 -42.13
C ALA A 25 -14.92 -24.08 -41.91
N ARG A 26 -14.57 -23.27 -42.93
CA ARG A 26 -15.47 -22.45 -43.78
C ARG A 26 -16.83 -22.07 -43.16
N GLY A 27 -16.95 -20.79 -42.80
CA GLY A 27 -18.20 -20.04 -42.71
C GLY A 27 -17.89 -18.56 -42.96
N ALA A 28 -18.14 -18.10 -44.19
CA ALA A 28 -18.07 -16.70 -44.60
C ALA A 28 -19.43 -16.03 -44.38
N GLY A 29 -19.40 -14.75 -44.00
CA GLY A 29 -20.54 -13.84 -43.95
C GLY A 29 -20.02 -12.48 -43.44
N GLU A 30 -19.50 -11.62 -44.31
CA GLU A 30 -20.20 -10.57 -45.06
C GLU A 30 -20.79 -9.42 -44.22
N VAL A 31 -20.29 -8.23 -44.55
CA VAL A 31 -20.98 -6.92 -44.60
C VAL A 31 -21.25 -6.19 -43.28
N GLY A 32 -20.61 -5.01 -43.17
CA GLY A 32 -20.92 -4.01 -42.16
C GLY A 32 -20.02 -2.77 -42.23
N GLN A 33 -19.89 -2.14 -43.40
CA GLN A 33 -19.40 -0.77 -43.52
C GLN A 33 -20.42 0.19 -42.89
N GLY A 34 -19.97 1.07 -42.00
CA GLY A 34 -20.85 2.04 -41.35
C GLY A 34 -20.09 3.22 -40.74
N ASN A 35 -19.94 4.26 -41.56
CA ASN A 35 -19.87 5.68 -41.23
C ASN A 35 -18.79 6.21 -40.28
N GLN A 36 -17.77 6.77 -40.93
CA GLN A 36 -17.05 7.95 -40.47
C GLN A 36 -17.98 9.17 -40.52
N THR A 37 -18.18 9.86 -39.40
CA THR A 37 -18.63 11.26 -39.40
C THR A 37 -17.48 12.11 -38.90
N ALA A 38 -16.83 12.76 -39.86
CA ALA A 38 -15.97 13.90 -39.65
C ALA A 38 -16.83 15.11 -39.26
N SER A 39 -16.56 15.69 -38.09
CA SER A 39 -17.05 17.02 -37.73
C SER A 39 -15.87 17.99 -37.75
N ALA A 40 -15.81 18.73 -38.85
CA ALA A 40 -15.01 19.93 -39.02
C ALA A 40 -15.68 21.10 -38.28
N SER A 41 -14.89 21.83 -37.50
CA SER A 41 -15.22 23.16 -36.98
C SER A 41 -13.89 23.89 -36.84
N ALA A 42 -13.48 24.66 -37.84
CA ALA A 42 -13.90 26.01 -38.17
C ALA A 42 -12.84 27.00 -37.66
N SER A 43 -12.11 27.54 -38.63
CA SER A 43 -11.16 28.63 -38.53
C SER A 43 -11.78 29.87 -37.87
N GLY A 44 -11.06 30.47 -36.94
CA GLY A 44 -11.33 31.80 -36.39
C GLY A 44 -10.04 32.63 -36.41
N VAL A 45 -9.70 33.16 -37.58
CA VAL A 45 -8.67 34.19 -37.76
C VAL A 45 -9.34 35.54 -37.46
N HIS A 46 -8.94 36.20 -36.38
CA HIS A 46 -9.13 37.64 -36.26
C HIS A 46 -7.84 38.26 -35.69
N GLY A 47 -7.08 38.88 -36.59
CA GLY A 47 -6.12 39.90 -36.24
C GLY A 47 -6.86 41.18 -35.86
N VAL A 48 -6.34 41.87 -34.85
CA VAL A 48 -6.64 43.27 -34.58
C VAL A 48 -5.31 43.99 -34.35
N THR A 49 -4.87 44.58 -35.45
CA THR A 49 -4.17 45.87 -35.60
C THR A 49 -3.52 46.52 -34.36
N MET A 50 -2.22 46.80 -34.51
CA MET A 50 -1.55 47.93 -33.89
C MET A 50 -2.20 49.26 -34.29
N GLU A 51 -1.87 50.30 -33.50
CA GLU A 51 -1.74 51.71 -33.90
C GLU A 51 -2.85 52.66 -33.42
N ALA A 52 -2.52 53.47 -32.40
CA ALA A 52 -2.87 54.89 -32.35
C ALA A 52 -2.09 55.61 -31.24
N GLU A 53 -1.12 56.38 -31.70
CA GLU A 53 -0.41 57.45 -31.01
C GLU A 53 -1.35 58.57 -30.48
N ARG A 54 -0.97 59.12 -29.32
CA ARG A 54 -0.83 60.58 -29.05
C ARG A 54 -2.11 61.44 -28.87
N GLN A 55 -2.31 61.97 -27.65
CA GLN A 55 -2.08 63.41 -27.32
C GLN A 55 -2.50 63.81 -25.87
N ARG A 56 -1.52 64.41 -25.17
CA ARG A 56 -1.51 65.61 -24.28
C ARG A 56 -2.54 65.79 -23.16
N GLY A 57 -2.00 66.09 -21.96
CA GLY A 57 -2.69 66.89 -20.93
C GLY A 57 -1.79 67.23 -19.74
N HIS A 58 -1.19 68.42 -19.78
CA HIS A 58 -0.44 69.05 -18.67
C HIS A 58 -1.25 69.17 -17.37
N ASN A 59 -0.59 68.95 -16.23
CA ASN A 59 -0.72 69.68 -14.96
C ASN A 59 0.39 69.14 -14.03
N GLY A 60 1.40 69.88 -13.57
CA GLY A 60 1.40 71.27 -13.15
C GLY A 60 1.13 71.39 -11.66
N LYS A 61 1.94 70.77 -10.78
CA LYS A 61 1.97 71.09 -9.34
C LYS A 61 3.40 70.99 -8.79
N ARG A 62 3.84 72.09 -8.18
CA ARG A 62 5.14 72.27 -7.52
C ARG A 62 5.21 71.45 -6.22
N PRO A 63 6.41 71.04 -5.78
CA PRO A 63 6.60 70.23 -4.58
C PRO A 63 6.35 71.06 -3.31
N GLY A 64 5.53 70.50 -2.43
CA GLY A 64 5.40 70.95 -1.05
C GLY A 64 6.59 70.47 -0.23
N GLU A 65 7.19 71.42 0.48
CA GLU A 65 8.20 71.28 1.51
C GLU A 65 7.75 70.26 2.56
N LEU A 66 8.49 69.14 2.68
CA LEU A 66 8.23 68.08 3.64
C LEU A 66 9.24 68.22 4.79
N THR A 67 8.86 68.96 5.82
CA THR A 67 9.57 68.96 7.12
C THR A 67 9.21 67.67 7.85
N VAL A 68 10.18 66.77 8.01
CA VAL A 68 10.06 65.57 8.83
C VAL A 68 10.61 65.88 10.22
N ASP A 69 9.71 66.05 11.18
CA ASP A 69 10.04 66.09 12.61
C ASP A 69 10.48 64.69 13.08
N LEU A 70 11.75 64.57 13.48
CA LEU A 70 12.29 63.38 14.15
C LEU A 70 12.03 63.49 15.67
N PRO A 71 11.38 62.51 16.32
CA PRO A 71 11.34 62.47 17.77
C PRO A 71 12.61 61.82 18.34
N VAL A 72 13.33 62.58 19.16
CA VAL A 72 14.18 62.05 20.25
C VAL A 72 13.26 61.42 21.31
N PRO A 73 13.58 60.27 21.94
CA PRO A 73 14.63 60.25 22.98
C PRO A 73 15.47 58.96 23.07
N TRP A 74 16.75 59.11 23.39
CA TRP A 74 17.57 58.08 24.03
C TRP A 74 17.75 58.50 25.49
N GLU A 75 17.22 57.74 26.44
CA GLU A 75 17.65 57.73 27.85
C GLU A 75 16.81 56.70 28.64
N ARG A 76 17.41 55.51 28.84
CA ARG A 76 17.17 54.50 29.91
C ARG A 76 17.36 53.09 29.35
N CYS A 77 18.53 52.51 29.60
CA CYS A 77 18.70 51.08 29.84
C CYS A 77 20.15 50.80 30.29
N GLU A 78 20.55 51.40 31.41
CA GLU A 78 21.57 50.77 32.24
C GLU A 78 20.87 49.89 33.28
N SER A 79 21.52 48.77 33.62
CA SER A 79 21.11 47.76 34.62
C SER A 79 20.31 46.58 34.08
N ARG A 80 21.01 45.56 33.55
CA ARG A 80 20.91 44.13 33.96
C ARG A 80 21.60 43.21 32.96
N LEU A 81 22.93 43.12 33.05
CA LEU A 81 23.69 41.96 32.57
C LEU A 81 24.72 41.60 33.63
N GLY A 82 24.27 40.84 34.62
CA GLY A 82 25.11 40.21 35.62
C GLY A 82 24.54 38.83 35.94
N ALA A 83 25.38 37.81 35.76
CA ALA A 83 25.20 36.43 36.20
C ALA A 83 24.21 35.55 35.41
N ALA A 84 24.71 34.84 34.40
CA ALA A 84 24.39 33.42 34.13
C ALA A 84 25.22 32.92 32.94
N CYS A 85 26.53 32.72 33.14
CA CYS A 85 27.33 32.00 32.16
C CYS A 85 28.52 31.30 32.82
N TRP A 86 28.24 30.43 33.79
CA TRP A 86 29.19 29.38 34.21
C TRP A 86 28.38 28.12 34.49
N VAL A 87 28.98 26.97 34.18
CA VAL A 87 28.48 25.60 34.30
C VAL A 87 27.63 25.15 33.11
N TRP A 88 28.23 24.36 32.23
CA TRP A 88 27.85 22.97 31.91
C TRP A 88 28.81 22.46 30.80
N ILE A 89 29.94 21.87 31.24
CA ILE A 89 30.73 20.92 30.44
C ILE A 89 30.68 19.60 31.22
N LEU A 90 30.56 18.50 30.47
CA LEU A 90 30.71 17.08 30.83
C LEU A 90 29.42 16.37 31.28
N GLN A 91 28.85 15.57 30.38
CA GLN A 91 28.75 14.12 30.61
C GLN A 91 28.31 13.35 29.35
N ILE A 92 29.25 12.58 28.82
CA ILE A 92 29.01 11.37 28.01
C ILE A 92 28.71 10.23 28.99
N PRO A 93 27.90 9.23 28.61
CA PRO A 93 28.46 7.89 28.72
C PRO A 93 28.15 6.98 27.53
N ALA A 94 29.16 6.15 27.24
CA ALA A 94 29.09 4.99 26.39
C ALA A 94 28.87 3.70 27.22
N THR A 95 28.50 2.64 26.51
CA THR A 95 28.70 1.20 26.77
C THR A 95 27.63 0.40 27.52
N PHE A 96 26.92 -0.44 26.74
CA PHE A 96 26.95 -1.91 26.75
C PHE A 96 27.11 -2.65 28.09
N LYS A 97 26.09 -3.46 28.46
CA LYS A 97 26.29 -4.81 29.03
C LYS A 97 25.02 -5.67 28.98
N GLU A 98 25.18 -6.89 28.50
CA GLU A 98 24.21 -7.99 28.50
C GLU A 98 24.00 -8.57 29.91
N HIS A 99 22.81 -9.13 30.18
CA HIS A 99 22.66 -10.45 30.80
C HIS A 99 21.19 -10.97 30.69
N PRO A 100 21.00 -12.30 30.63
CA PRO A 100 19.69 -12.97 30.54
C PRO A 100 19.21 -13.49 31.91
N ALA A 101 17.90 -13.62 32.10
CA ALA A 101 17.31 -14.66 32.97
C ALA A 101 15.79 -14.71 32.81
N ALA A 102 15.29 -15.94 32.69
CA ALA A 102 13.91 -16.34 32.68
C ALA A 102 13.21 -16.12 34.04
N CYS A 103 11.89 -15.94 34.01
CA CYS A 103 10.96 -16.48 35.01
C CYS A 103 9.54 -16.47 34.40
N GLY A 104 8.97 -17.65 34.24
CA GLY A 104 7.59 -17.82 33.81
C GLY A 104 6.62 -17.67 34.98
N LEU A 105 5.42 -17.16 34.68
CA LEU A 105 4.24 -17.34 35.52
C LEU A 105 3.00 -17.52 34.62
N LYS A 106 2.34 -18.65 34.84
CA LYS A 106 0.97 -18.97 34.40
C LYS A 106 -0.04 -18.10 35.14
N GLY A 107 -1.08 -17.66 34.44
CA GLY A 107 -2.33 -17.15 35.03
C GLY A 107 -3.43 -16.96 33.96
N PRO A 108 -4.73 -17.14 34.29
CA PRO A 108 -5.80 -17.61 33.38
C PRO A 108 -6.62 -16.48 32.72
N PRO A 109 -7.58 -16.81 31.81
CA PRO A 109 -8.20 -15.85 30.91
C PRO A 109 -9.35 -15.07 31.58
N ALA A 110 -9.49 -13.80 31.22
CA ALA A 110 -10.65 -12.99 31.55
C ALA A 110 -11.31 -12.48 30.27
N ASP A 111 -12.48 -13.01 30.00
CA ASP A 111 -13.50 -12.43 29.15
C ASP A 111 -13.82 -10.98 29.57
N ARG A 112 -13.85 -10.05 28.62
CA ARG A 112 -14.83 -8.94 28.58
C ARG A 112 -14.78 -8.16 27.26
N ALA A 113 -15.98 -8.02 26.70
CA ALA A 113 -16.37 -7.31 25.49
C ALA A 113 -16.06 -5.79 25.52
N PRO A 114 -16.17 -5.09 24.37
CA PRO A 114 -15.56 -3.79 24.14
C PRO A 114 -16.44 -2.64 24.64
N ARG A 115 -15.82 -1.59 25.19
CA ARG A 115 -16.48 -0.30 25.44
C ARG A 115 -15.84 0.82 24.63
N ALA A 116 -16.75 1.62 24.10
CA ALA A 116 -16.55 2.70 23.17
C ALA A 116 -15.71 3.86 23.72
N ARG A 117 -15.09 4.58 22.78
CA ARG A 117 -14.45 5.89 22.96
C ARG A 117 -15.43 6.91 23.56
N PRO A 118 -14.89 7.98 24.15
CA PRO A 118 -15.11 9.25 23.45
C PRO A 118 -13.83 10.06 23.20
N TYR A 119 -13.91 10.72 22.06
CA TYR A 119 -13.07 11.78 21.51
C TYR A 119 -13.12 13.03 22.43
N ARG A 120 -11.97 13.55 22.86
CA ARG A 120 -11.74 14.99 23.16
C ARG A 120 -10.28 15.22 23.54
N GLY A 121 -9.61 16.12 22.83
CA GLY A 121 -8.25 16.52 23.18
C GLY A 121 -7.51 17.25 22.07
N SER A 122 -8.11 18.30 21.51
CA SER A 122 -7.42 19.31 20.74
C SER A 122 -6.47 20.09 21.66
N LEU A 123 -5.17 19.96 21.46
CA LEU A 123 -4.18 20.91 21.99
C LEU A 123 -3.31 21.39 20.84
N GLN A 124 -3.55 22.66 20.53
CA GLN A 124 -2.93 23.46 19.49
C GLN A 124 -1.41 23.52 19.73
N ALA A 125 -0.63 23.04 18.77
CA ALA A 125 0.80 23.34 18.70
C ALA A 125 0.94 24.81 18.26
N ALA A 126 1.14 25.70 19.23
CA ALA A 126 1.52 27.08 19.00
C ALA A 126 2.97 27.14 18.48
N THR A 127 3.14 27.06 17.16
CA THR A 127 4.40 27.42 16.51
C THR A 127 4.57 28.94 16.56
N ARG A 128 5.40 29.41 17.49
CA ARG A 128 5.83 30.82 17.56
C ARG A 128 6.69 31.13 16.33
N PRO A 129 6.39 32.17 15.54
CA PRO A 129 7.30 32.64 14.50
C PRO A 129 8.49 33.34 15.16
N MET A 130 9.71 32.85 14.88
CA MET A 130 10.93 33.56 15.22
C MET A 130 10.98 34.89 14.45
N LYS A 131 10.65 35.99 15.12
CA LYS A 131 11.07 37.33 14.68
C LYS A 131 12.55 37.52 15.01
N ARG A 132 13.41 37.12 14.07
CA ARG A 132 14.82 37.52 14.02
C ARG A 132 15.17 37.87 12.57
N ALA A 133 14.83 39.09 12.15
CA ALA A 133 15.37 39.68 10.92
C ALA A 133 15.01 41.17 10.85
N THR A 134 15.65 42.02 11.67
CA THR A 134 15.57 43.49 11.45
C THR A 134 16.75 44.28 12.01
N CYS A 135 17.93 43.67 12.14
CA CYS A 135 19.16 44.37 12.58
C CYS A 135 20.43 43.99 11.77
N MET A 136 20.30 43.65 10.49
CA MET A 136 21.44 43.29 9.63
C MET A 136 21.41 43.97 8.25
N LEU A 137 20.87 45.19 8.15
CA LEU A 137 20.82 45.94 6.87
C LEU A 137 21.71 47.20 6.80
N ALA A 138 22.55 47.45 7.82
CA ALA A 138 23.45 48.62 7.81
C ALA A 138 24.95 48.28 7.67
N VAL A 139 25.34 47.01 7.53
CA VAL A 139 26.77 46.60 7.47
C VAL A 139 27.14 45.93 6.13
N LEU A 140 26.18 45.72 5.23
CA LEU A 140 26.39 44.95 3.99
C LEU A 140 26.79 45.79 2.76
N ALA A 141 27.09 47.07 2.92
CA ALA A 141 27.58 47.93 1.84
C ALA A 141 29.12 47.93 1.65
N VAL A 142 29.88 47.19 2.49
CA VAL A 142 31.37 47.22 2.47
C VAL A 142 32.03 45.89 2.13
N LEU A 143 31.29 44.77 2.00
CA LEU A 143 31.90 43.43 1.95
C LEU A 143 31.76 42.63 0.65
N VAL A 144 31.26 43.19 -0.45
CA VAL A 144 31.18 42.46 -1.73
C VAL A 144 31.86 43.24 -2.85
N LEU A 145 33.19 43.24 -2.82
CA LEU A 145 34.01 43.43 -4.02
C LEU A 145 34.84 42.15 -4.23
N PRO A 146 34.74 41.48 -5.38
CA PRO A 146 35.61 40.34 -5.66
C PRO A 146 37.04 40.86 -5.90
N VAL A 147 37.96 40.53 -5.00
CA VAL A 147 39.40 40.73 -5.20
C VAL A 147 39.88 39.70 -6.23
N GLN A 148 39.70 39.99 -7.51
CA GLN A 148 40.39 39.27 -8.56
C GLN A 148 41.78 39.87 -8.74
N GLY A 149 42.80 39.20 -8.19
CA GLY A 149 44.17 39.04 -8.73
C GLY A 149 44.97 40.23 -9.24
N ALA A 150 44.49 41.46 -9.13
CA ALA A 150 45.22 42.66 -9.52
C ALA A 150 46.18 43.00 -8.38
N LYS A 151 47.44 43.22 -8.74
CA LYS A 151 48.53 43.68 -7.87
C LYS A 151 48.01 44.85 -7.01
N VAL A 152 47.68 44.57 -5.74
CA VAL A 152 47.12 45.56 -4.81
C VAL A 152 48.21 46.59 -4.53
N THR A 153 48.25 47.64 -5.34
CA THR A 153 48.87 48.89 -4.91
C THR A 153 48.03 49.38 -3.74
N ASN A 154 48.64 49.58 -2.57
CA ASN A 154 48.03 50.21 -1.40
C ASN A 154 47.54 51.62 -1.78
N VAL A 155 46.36 51.73 -2.38
CA VAL A 155 45.67 53.00 -2.56
C VAL A 155 44.94 53.25 -1.24
N GLY A 156 45.23 54.37 -0.59
CA GLY A 156 44.57 54.73 0.67
C GLY A 156 43.04 54.76 0.50
N PRO A 157 42.27 54.57 1.59
CA PRO A 157 40.81 54.48 1.56
C PRO A 157 40.13 55.68 0.87
N GLU A 158 40.77 56.85 0.92
CA GLU A 158 40.32 58.08 0.26
C GLU A 158 40.39 58.00 -1.28
N ALA A 159 41.45 57.39 -1.82
CA ALA A 159 41.59 57.20 -3.25
C ALA A 159 40.63 56.12 -3.80
N ALA A 160 40.34 55.09 -2.99
CA ALA A 160 39.35 54.07 -3.32
C ALA A 160 37.93 54.66 -3.37
N ALA A 161 37.56 55.51 -2.40
CA ALA A 161 36.27 56.21 -2.40
C ALA A 161 36.14 57.15 -3.62
N ALA A 162 37.19 57.90 -3.95
CA ALA A 162 37.21 58.77 -5.13
C ALA A 162 37.16 58.00 -6.46
N GLN A 163 37.65 56.75 -6.49
CA GLN A 163 37.56 55.88 -7.67
C GLN A 163 36.15 55.30 -7.81
N ALA A 164 35.53 54.86 -6.70
CA ALA A 164 34.16 54.35 -6.69
C ALA A 164 33.14 55.45 -7.06
N PHE A 165 33.31 56.67 -6.54
CA PHE A 165 32.46 57.81 -6.91
C PHE A 165 32.58 58.11 -8.41
N ARG A 166 33.80 58.15 -8.95
CA ARG A 166 34.05 58.38 -10.40
C ARG A 166 33.52 57.28 -11.32
N SER A 167 33.32 56.06 -10.82
CA SER A 167 32.66 55.00 -11.60
C SER A 167 31.14 55.12 -11.60
N LEU A 168 30.56 55.73 -10.56
CA LEU A 168 29.11 55.91 -10.43
C LEU A 168 28.63 57.22 -11.09
N ASP A 169 29.43 58.29 -10.98
CA ASP A 169 29.22 59.60 -11.62
C ASP A 169 29.61 59.53 -13.11
N LYS A 170 28.68 59.10 -13.97
CA LYS A 170 28.92 58.90 -15.41
C LYS A 170 28.97 60.22 -16.16
N ASN A 171 28.22 61.22 -15.71
CA ASN A 171 28.18 62.54 -16.33
C ASN A 171 29.37 63.45 -15.91
N ARG A 172 30.12 63.06 -14.87
CA ARG A 172 31.29 63.76 -14.31
C ARG A 172 30.97 65.16 -13.78
N ASP A 173 29.76 65.39 -13.31
CA ASP A 173 29.36 66.69 -12.77
C ASP A 173 29.72 66.86 -11.28
N GLY A 174 30.26 65.80 -10.64
CA GLY A 174 30.64 65.81 -9.24
C GLY A 174 29.49 65.54 -8.27
N ALA A 175 28.30 65.19 -8.78
CA ALA A 175 27.12 64.82 -8.02
C ALA A 175 26.55 63.48 -8.52
N LEU A 176 26.11 62.64 -7.59
CA LEU A 176 25.47 61.37 -7.92
C LEU A 176 23.98 61.61 -8.07
N THR A 177 23.46 61.56 -9.29
CA THR A 177 22.02 61.69 -9.52
C THR A 177 21.28 60.40 -9.12
N ALA A 178 20.00 60.52 -8.78
CA ALA A 178 19.16 59.36 -8.44
C ALA A 178 19.11 58.35 -9.61
N ASP A 179 19.07 58.83 -10.85
CA ASP A 179 19.03 58.01 -12.05
C ASP A 179 20.33 57.22 -12.26
N GLU A 180 21.50 57.81 -11.96
CA GLU A 180 22.80 57.13 -12.05
C GLU A 180 22.97 56.06 -10.96
N LEU A 181 22.51 56.37 -9.73
CA LEU A 181 22.53 55.42 -8.63
C LEU A 181 21.54 54.27 -8.88
N GLU A 182 20.32 54.57 -9.33
CA GLU A 182 19.33 53.56 -9.68
C GLU A 182 19.83 52.67 -10.82
N ALA A 183 20.40 53.24 -11.89
CA ALA A 183 20.94 52.45 -13.00
C ALA A 183 22.05 51.47 -12.57
N GLU A 184 22.94 51.87 -11.67
CA GLU A 184 23.99 50.98 -11.14
C GLU A 184 23.46 50.01 -10.07
N ILE A 185 22.51 50.42 -9.24
CA ILE A 185 21.82 49.48 -8.33
C ILE A 185 21.05 48.45 -9.14
N PHE A 186 20.37 48.82 -10.23
CA PHE A 186 19.72 47.86 -11.11
C PHE A 186 20.75 47.00 -11.85
N ALA A 187 21.83 47.55 -12.39
CA ALA A 187 22.87 46.77 -13.06
C ALA A 187 23.59 45.78 -12.10
N SER A 188 23.84 46.19 -10.85
CA SER A 188 24.46 45.36 -9.81
C SER A 188 23.47 44.46 -9.08
N ALA A 189 22.18 44.79 -8.99
CA ALA A 189 21.13 43.89 -8.54
C ALA A 189 20.74 42.88 -9.64
N HIS A 190 20.97 43.23 -10.90
CA HIS A 190 21.03 42.31 -12.04
C HIS A 190 22.37 41.58 -12.14
N ALA A 191 23.29 41.72 -11.16
CA ALA A 191 24.36 40.74 -10.95
C ALA A 191 23.67 39.44 -10.50
N SER A 192 23.17 38.73 -11.51
CA SER A 192 22.48 37.46 -11.52
C SER A 192 22.02 37.01 -10.13
N VAL A 193 20.82 37.41 -9.71
CA VAL A 193 20.16 36.68 -8.63
C VAL A 193 20.15 35.22 -9.06
N THR A 194 20.92 34.40 -8.35
CA THR A 194 21.02 32.97 -8.63
C THR A 194 19.94 32.24 -7.86
N CYS A 195 19.61 31.05 -8.32
CA CYS A 195 18.61 30.20 -7.70
C CYS A 195 18.98 29.72 -6.28
N THR A 196 20.20 30.02 -5.78
CA THR A 196 20.69 29.66 -4.44
C THR A 196 19.75 30.08 -3.30
N TYR A 197 19.06 31.21 -3.46
CA TYR A 197 18.16 31.76 -2.43
C TYR A 197 16.68 31.49 -2.70
N HIS A 198 16.37 30.80 -3.79
CA HIS A 198 15.00 30.49 -4.17
C HIS A 198 14.49 29.25 -3.44
N ALA A 199 13.29 29.33 -2.86
CA ALA A 199 12.65 28.21 -2.19
C ALA A 199 11.58 27.59 -3.10
N CYS A 200 11.82 26.38 -3.57
CA CYS A 200 10.86 25.68 -4.43
C CYS A 200 9.59 25.29 -3.65
N PRO A 201 8.40 25.39 -4.27
CA PRO A 201 7.13 24.96 -3.67
C PRO A 201 7.05 23.43 -3.53
N GLU A 202 6.01 22.94 -2.83
CA GLU A 202 5.80 21.49 -2.66
C GLU A 202 5.63 20.78 -4.01
N GLY A 203 6.29 19.63 -4.17
CA GLY A 203 6.32 18.87 -5.43
C GLY A 203 7.33 19.40 -6.46
N PHE A 204 8.21 20.31 -6.06
CA PHE A 204 9.34 20.76 -6.84
C PHE A 204 10.64 20.56 -6.06
N ARG A 205 11.73 20.33 -6.79
CA ARG A 205 13.09 20.30 -6.23
C ARG A 205 13.95 21.33 -6.93
N MET A 206 14.94 21.85 -6.22
CA MET A 206 15.90 22.78 -6.82
C MET A 206 16.72 22.09 -7.91
N LYS A 207 16.92 22.77 -9.04
CA LYS A 207 17.74 22.27 -10.15
C LYS A 207 19.18 22.02 -9.67
N PRO A 208 19.86 20.96 -10.16
CA PRO A 208 21.28 20.78 -9.88
C PRO A 208 22.07 21.98 -10.42
N GLY A 209 23.01 22.51 -9.62
CA GLY A 209 23.80 23.68 -10.01
C GLY A 209 23.09 25.03 -9.79
N ALA A 210 22.12 25.12 -8.87
CA ALA A 210 21.38 26.35 -8.59
C ALA A 210 22.23 27.61 -8.31
N ALA A 211 23.50 27.45 -7.90
CA ALA A 211 24.44 28.56 -7.74
C ALA A 211 24.89 29.22 -9.05
N GLU A 212 24.77 28.51 -10.18
CA GLU A 212 25.18 28.98 -11.51
C GLU A 212 23.97 29.37 -12.37
N ILE A 213 22.76 29.01 -11.94
CA ILE A 213 21.52 29.32 -12.66
C ILE A 213 21.06 30.72 -12.28
N VAL A 214 21.07 31.63 -13.26
CA VAL A 214 20.54 32.98 -13.13
C VAL A 214 19.01 32.94 -13.22
N GLY A 215 18.34 33.30 -12.13
CA GLY A 215 16.88 33.25 -12.03
C GLY A 215 16.40 33.39 -10.58
N ASN A 216 15.14 33.78 -10.41
CA ASN A 216 14.50 33.96 -9.11
C ASN A 216 13.04 33.47 -9.07
N ASN A 217 12.65 32.65 -10.05
CA ASN A 217 11.30 32.11 -10.15
C ASN A 217 11.33 30.58 -10.24
N ASP A 218 10.17 29.96 -10.00
CA ASP A 218 10.05 28.50 -9.98
C ASP A 218 10.42 27.84 -11.31
N LEU A 219 10.14 28.50 -12.44
CA LEU A 219 10.41 27.97 -13.77
C LEU A 219 11.91 27.84 -14.03
N ASP A 220 12.67 28.85 -13.62
CA ASP A 220 14.12 28.91 -13.82
C ASP A 220 14.87 28.07 -12.78
N CYS A 221 14.39 28.02 -11.54
CA CYS A 221 15.14 27.47 -10.41
C CYS A 221 14.75 26.05 -10.00
N CYS A 222 13.55 25.61 -10.35
CA CYS A 222 12.99 24.37 -9.83
C CYS A 222 12.64 23.39 -10.95
N ASP A 223 12.83 22.11 -10.68
CA ASP A 223 12.30 21.03 -11.49
C ASP A 223 11.09 20.40 -10.79
N LYS A 224 10.04 20.14 -11.56
CA LYS A 224 8.86 19.42 -11.07
C LYS A 224 9.23 17.99 -10.73
N THR A 225 8.87 17.54 -9.53
CA THR A 225 9.07 16.16 -9.08
C THR A 225 7.77 15.38 -9.21
N CYS A 226 7.89 14.06 -9.14
CA CYS A 226 6.74 13.16 -9.17
C CYS A 226 5.76 13.39 -8.01
N GLN A 227 6.19 14.01 -6.91
CA GLN A 227 5.32 14.36 -5.79
C GLN A 227 4.20 15.35 -6.20
N ALA A 228 4.40 16.15 -7.24
CA ALA A 228 3.35 17.01 -7.80
C ALA A 228 2.33 16.28 -8.70
N GLN A 229 2.45 14.96 -8.87
CA GLN A 229 1.64 14.16 -9.77
C GLN A 229 0.76 13.15 -9.03
N SER A 230 -0.48 12.98 -9.51
CA SER A 230 -1.37 11.92 -9.06
C SER A 230 -1.42 10.76 -10.08
N CYS A 231 -1.43 9.54 -9.57
CA CYS A 231 -1.62 8.34 -10.39
C CYS A 231 -3.13 8.05 -10.49
N SER A 232 -3.77 8.52 -11.56
CA SER A 232 -5.23 8.41 -11.75
C SER A 232 -5.70 7.03 -12.23
N ARG A 233 -4.79 6.18 -12.69
CA ARG A 233 -5.11 4.85 -13.22
C ARG A 233 -5.15 3.81 -12.10
N THR A 234 -6.20 2.98 -12.08
CA THR A 234 -6.31 1.84 -11.17
C THR A 234 -5.12 0.88 -11.32
N GLY A 235 -4.61 0.37 -10.20
CA GLY A 235 -3.40 -0.47 -10.20
C GLY A 235 -2.09 0.29 -10.38
N PHE A 236 -2.07 1.59 -10.11
CA PHE A 236 -0.85 2.38 -10.05
C PHE A 236 -0.81 3.17 -8.75
N ARG A 237 0.39 3.32 -8.18
CA ARG A 237 0.63 4.22 -7.05
C ARG A 237 1.83 5.09 -7.32
N LEU A 238 1.90 6.20 -6.60
CA LEU A 238 3.07 7.06 -6.61
C LEU A 238 4.25 6.31 -5.98
N ARG A 239 5.42 6.38 -6.63
CA ARG A 239 6.63 5.75 -6.07
C ARG A 239 6.99 6.34 -4.70
N PRO A 240 7.57 5.55 -3.78
CA PRO A 240 7.99 6.05 -2.47
C PRO A 240 9.08 7.14 -2.54
N ASP A 241 9.86 7.18 -3.62
CA ASP A 241 10.92 8.16 -3.89
C ASP A 241 10.46 9.33 -4.80
N ALA A 242 9.15 9.57 -4.91
CA ALA A 242 8.60 10.57 -5.82
C ALA A 242 9.07 12.02 -5.59
N SER A 243 9.55 12.37 -4.40
CA SER A 243 10.16 13.68 -4.14
C SER A 243 11.54 13.84 -4.79
N GLN A 244 12.19 12.73 -5.16
CA GLN A 244 13.52 12.73 -5.78
C GLN A 244 13.46 12.49 -7.29
N VAL A 245 12.40 11.87 -7.81
CA VAL A 245 12.25 11.58 -9.24
C VAL A 245 11.70 12.80 -9.98
N LEU A 246 12.32 13.16 -11.10
CA LEU A 246 11.85 14.23 -11.98
C LEU A 246 10.61 13.79 -12.75
N ALA A 247 9.58 14.64 -12.82
CA ALA A 247 8.32 14.35 -13.50
C ALA A 247 8.42 14.62 -15.02
N THR A 248 9.31 13.90 -15.70
CA THR A 248 9.45 13.93 -17.17
C THR A 248 8.24 13.30 -17.87
N ALA A 249 7.73 12.20 -17.31
CA ALA A 249 6.55 11.49 -17.81
C ALA A 249 5.79 10.81 -16.66
N SER A 250 4.46 10.69 -16.81
CA SER A 250 3.59 10.04 -15.82
C SER A 250 3.97 8.59 -15.52
N ALA A 251 4.55 7.89 -16.51
CA ALA A 251 4.96 6.50 -16.38
C ALA A 251 6.19 6.30 -15.48
N GLU A 252 7.01 7.33 -15.27
CA GLU A 252 8.21 7.25 -14.41
C GLU A 252 7.86 7.50 -12.94
N CYS A 253 6.80 8.29 -12.70
CA CYS A 253 6.31 8.65 -11.37
C CYS A 253 5.43 7.58 -10.73
N CYS A 254 4.69 6.83 -11.55
CA CYS A 254 3.71 5.86 -11.10
C CYS A 254 4.23 4.44 -11.32
N GLU A 255 4.32 3.65 -10.26
CA GLU A 255 4.64 2.22 -10.34
C GLU A 255 3.38 1.37 -10.36
N LYS A 256 3.42 0.26 -11.10
CA LYS A 256 2.32 -0.71 -11.16
C LYS A 256 2.18 -1.42 -9.82
N THR A 257 0.93 -1.55 -9.38
CA THR A 257 0.55 -2.29 -8.17
C THR A 257 -0.33 -3.48 -8.53
N CYS A 258 -0.57 -4.37 -7.57
CA CYS A 258 -1.50 -5.48 -7.74
C CYS A 258 -2.97 -5.04 -7.82
N GLY A 259 -3.32 -3.78 -7.55
CA GLY A 259 -4.70 -3.28 -7.58
C GLY A 259 -5.38 -3.35 -8.96
N GLY A 260 -4.60 -3.47 -10.03
CA GLY A 260 -5.08 -3.68 -11.40
C GLY A 260 -4.76 -5.05 -11.97
N PHE A 261 -4.29 -6.00 -11.15
CA PHE A 261 -3.92 -7.34 -11.58
C PHE A 261 -5.08 -8.31 -11.35
N GLU A 262 -5.55 -8.95 -12.42
CA GLU A 262 -6.60 -9.97 -12.33
C GLU A 262 -5.99 -11.35 -12.04
N CYS A 263 -6.43 -11.97 -10.95
CA CYS A 263 -5.97 -13.30 -10.57
C CYS A 263 -6.70 -14.38 -11.41
N PRO A 264 -5.99 -15.41 -11.89
CA PRO A 264 -6.61 -16.51 -12.63
C PRO A 264 -7.53 -17.36 -11.73
N ASN A 265 -8.37 -18.21 -12.34
CA ASN A 265 -9.27 -19.12 -11.61
C ASN A 265 -8.51 -19.98 -10.59
N GLY A 266 -9.09 -20.17 -9.41
CA GLY A 266 -8.43 -20.85 -8.30
C GLY A 266 -7.40 -19.99 -7.56
N TRP A 267 -7.32 -18.68 -7.83
CA TRP A 267 -6.45 -17.73 -7.12
C TRP A 267 -7.25 -16.53 -6.62
N LYS A 268 -6.85 -16.00 -5.46
CA LYS A 268 -7.47 -14.85 -4.81
C LYS A 268 -6.46 -13.73 -4.65
N ALA A 269 -6.86 -12.49 -4.90
CA ALA A 269 -6.00 -11.33 -4.67
C ALA A 269 -5.57 -11.26 -3.19
N ARG A 270 -4.30 -10.90 -2.95
CA ARG A 270 -3.81 -10.62 -1.60
C ARG A 270 -4.54 -9.43 -0.97
N SER A 271 -4.51 -9.35 0.35
CA SER A 271 -4.97 -8.16 1.06
C SER A 271 -4.12 -6.93 0.68
N ASN A 272 -4.77 -5.77 0.56
CA ASN A 272 -4.15 -4.49 0.18
C ASN A 272 -3.36 -4.53 -1.14
N PRO A 273 -3.99 -4.94 -2.26
CA PRO A 273 -3.30 -5.09 -3.55
C PRO A 273 -2.68 -3.77 -4.06
N ASP A 274 -3.21 -2.61 -3.64
CA ASP A 274 -2.66 -1.29 -3.98
C ASP A 274 -1.29 -1.01 -3.34
N GLN A 275 -0.88 -1.78 -2.33
CA GLN A 275 0.40 -1.61 -1.66
C GLN A 275 1.50 -2.56 -2.16
N ILE A 276 1.14 -3.56 -2.97
CA ILE A 276 2.07 -4.56 -3.48
C ILE A 276 2.54 -4.12 -4.87
N VAL A 277 3.85 -3.98 -5.04
CA VAL A 277 4.49 -3.55 -6.31
C VAL A 277 4.96 -4.73 -7.13
N GLN A 278 5.25 -4.47 -8.40
CA GLN A 278 5.75 -5.47 -9.36
C GLN A 278 4.75 -6.62 -9.54
N PRO A 279 3.60 -6.33 -10.18
CA PRO A 279 2.54 -7.31 -10.24
C PRO A 279 2.96 -8.57 -11.01
N SER A 280 2.92 -9.71 -10.33
CA SER A 280 3.01 -11.06 -10.90
C SER A 280 1.93 -11.94 -10.28
N GLN A 281 1.69 -13.11 -10.84
CA GLN A 281 0.73 -14.06 -10.28
C GLN A 281 1.11 -14.50 -8.86
N GLU A 282 2.38 -14.83 -8.59
CA GLU A 282 2.79 -15.25 -7.24
C GLU A 282 2.83 -14.09 -6.23
N VAL A 283 3.08 -12.87 -6.72
CA VAL A 283 3.17 -11.66 -5.91
C VAL A 283 1.79 -11.12 -5.57
N CYS A 284 0.87 -11.05 -6.53
CA CYS A 284 -0.45 -10.44 -6.33
C CYS A 284 -1.51 -11.39 -5.82
N CYS A 285 -1.36 -12.68 -6.07
CA CYS A 285 -2.39 -13.67 -5.83
C CYS A 285 -1.92 -14.74 -4.84
N LEU A 286 -2.88 -15.28 -4.10
CA LEU A 286 -2.75 -16.46 -3.26
C LEU A 286 -3.50 -17.61 -3.93
N LYS A 287 -2.93 -18.80 -3.91
CA LYS A 287 -3.66 -20.01 -4.30
C LYS A 287 -4.86 -20.16 -3.37
N THR A 288 -6.01 -20.45 -3.95
CA THR A 288 -7.18 -20.87 -3.20
C THR A 288 -7.13 -22.38 -3.00
N CYS A 289 -7.90 -22.82 -2.02
CA CYS A 289 -8.05 -24.23 -1.72
C CYS A 289 -8.74 -25.03 -2.84
N GLU A 290 -9.36 -24.37 -3.82
CA GLU A 290 -9.91 -25.04 -5.01
C GLU A 290 -8.86 -25.82 -5.80
N LEU A 291 -7.61 -25.36 -5.80
CA LEU A 291 -6.50 -26.05 -6.48
C LEU A 291 -5.79 -27.08 -5.59
N HIS A 292 -6.21 -27.22 -4.34
CA HIS A 292 -5.59 -28.11 -3.37
C HIS A 292 -6.20 -29.51 -3.44
N VAL A 293 -5.36 -30.54 -3.31
CA VAL A 293 -5.81 -31.94 -3.27
C VAL A 293 -5.57 -32.47 -1.87
N CYS A 294 -6.65 -32.77 -1.16
CA CYS A 294 -6.59 -33.29 0.20
C CYS A 294 -6.01 -34.71 0.23
N ASN A 295 -5.18 -35.00 1.24
CA ASN A 295 -4.65 -36.34 1.42
C ASN A 295 -5.77 -37.35 1.80
N ALA A 296 -6.00 -38.32 0.92
CA ALA A 296 -7.01 -39.36 1.11
C ALA A 296 -6.72 -40.31 2.29
N GLU A 297 -5.46 -40.46 2.70
CA GLU A 297 -5.07 -41.33 3.82
C GLU A 297 -5.57 -40.84 5.18
N HIS A 298 -6.02 -39.59 5.27
CA HIS A 298 -6.46 -38.94 6.51
C HIS A 298 -7.97 -38.63 6.53
N ASP A 299 -8.75 -39.23 5.63
CA ASP A 299 -10.20 -38.98 5.48
C ASP A 299 -10.54 -37.47 5.36
N LEU A 300 -9.65 -36.74 4.70
CA LEU A 300 -9.76 -35.30 4.47
C LEU A 300 -10.54 -35.02 3.19
N THR A 301 -11.41 -34.02 3.24
CA THR A 301 -12.17 -33.50 2.10
C THR A 301 -11.99 -31.99 1.99
N LEU A 302 -12.14 -31.45 0.78
CA LEU A 302 -12.06 -30.01 0.58
C LEU A 302 -13.18 -29.32 1.34
N ARG A 303 -12.84 -28.17 1.94
CA ARG A 303 -13.85 -27.31 2.57
C ARG A 303 -14.90 -26.84 1.54
N GLY A 304 -16.15 -26.72 1.98
CA GLY A 304 -17.21 -26.18 1.12
C GLY A 304 -16.98 -24.75 0.62
N ASP A 305 -16.11 -23.98 1.29
CA ASP A 305 -15.69 -22.62 0.92
C ASP A 305 -14.33 -22.56 0.18
N ALA A 306 -13.87 -23.68 -0.38
CA ALA A 306 -12.52 -23.81 -0.96
C ALA A 306 -12.17 -22.75 -2.02
N ALA A 307 -13.13 -22.30 -2.83
CA ALA A 307 -12.92 -21.25 -3.85
C ALA A 307 -12.68 -19.85 -3.25
N LEU A 308 -13.08 -19.61 -2.00
CA LEU A 308 -12.95 -18.32 -1.31
C LEU A 308 -11.82 -18.30 -0.26
N THR A 309 -11.38 -19.48 0.17
CA THR A 309 -10.34 -19.68 1.19
C THR A 309 -8.97 -19.71 0.52
N ALA A 310 -8.09 -18.80 0.95
CA ALA A 310 -6.69 -18.81 0.52
C ALA A 310 -5.90 -19.81 1.38
N GLY A 311 -5.14 -20.68 0.74
CA GLY A 311 -4.42 -21.76 1.40
C GLY A 311 -3.76 -22.70 0.40
N SER A 312 -2.76 -23.43 0.85
CA SER A 312 -2.08 -24.45 0.03
C SER A 312 -1.66 -25.68 0.83
N THR A 313 -2.18 -25.81 2.05
CA THR A 313 -1.89 -26.92 2.96
C THR A 313 -3.19 -27.64 3.31
N ASP A 314 -3.09 -28.91 3.71
CA ASP A 314 -4.23 -29.69 4.18
C ASP A 314 -4.92 -29.01 5.37
N ASP A 315 -4.16 -28.38 6.28
CA ASP A 315 -4.72 -27.70 7.45
C ASP A 315 -5.55 -26.45 7.08
N ASP A 316 -5.17 -25.73 6.01
CA ASP A 316 -5.90 -24.56 5.54
C ASP A 316 -7.15 -24.96 4.72
N CYS A 317 -7.00 -25.99 3.89
CA CYS A 317 -7.91 -26.28 2.78
C CYS A 317 -8.82 -27.47 2.98
N CYS A 318 -8.46 -28.37 3.87
CA CYS A 318 -9.15 -29.62 4.07
C CYS A 318 -9.78 -29.68 5.45
N VAL A 319 -10.88 -30.42 5.53
CA VAL A 319 -11.56 -30.77 6.77
C VAL A 319 -11.68 -32.28 6.85
N ARG A 320 -11.50 -32.81 8.05
CA ARG A 320 -11.81 -34.23 8.28
C ARG A 320 -13.30 -34.46 8.09
N THR A 321 -13.62 -35.59 7.49
CA THR A 321 -14.98 -36.12 7.47
C THR A 321 -15.28 -36.85 8.77
N CYS A 322 -16.56 -37.11 9.03
CA CYS A 322 -16.97 -37.95 10.14
C CYS A 322 -16.68 -39.44 9.90
N ARG A 323 -16.11 -39.84 8.74
CA ARG A 323 -15.93 -41.25 8.35
C ARG A 323 -15.09 -42.07 9.35
N SER A 324 -14.05 -41.47 9.92
CA SER A 324 -13.19 -42.09 10.94
C SER A 324 -13.42 -41.55 12.35
N TYR A 325 -14.55 -40.87 12.58
CA TYR A 325 -14.87 -40.34 13.90
C TYR A 325 -15.42 -41.43 14.82
N THR A 326 -14.90 -41.50 16.05
CA THR A 326 -15.41 -42.42 17.07
C THR A 326 -16.26 -41.62 18.06
N CYS A 327 -17.53 -42.00 18.21
CA CYS A 327 -18.45 -41.37 19.14
C CYS A 327 -17.99 -41.58 20.58
N SER A 328 -17.88 -40.52 21.36
CA SER A 328 -17.33 -40.58 22.72
C SER A 328 -18.32 -41.13 23.75
N GLN A 329 -19.63 -41.07 23.45
CA GLN A 329 -20.70 -41.53 24.33
C GLN A 329 -21.20 -42.93 23.95
N ASP A 330 -21.34 -43.81 24.94
CA ASP A 330 -21.97 -45.11 24.74
C ASP A 330 -23.41 -44.96 24.24
N GLY A 331 -23.81 -45.80 23.29
CA GLY A 331 -25.13 -45.73 22.65
C GLY A 331 -25.26 -44.65 21.56
N TYR A 332 -24.16 -44.02 21.16
CA TYR A 332 -24.12 -43.19 19.95
C TYR A 332 -23.38 -43.91 18.82
N LEU A 333 -23.89 -43.76 17.61
CA LEU A 333 -23.33 -44.32 16.39
C LEU A 333 -23.05 -43.21 15.39
N LEU A 334 -22.10 -43.47 14.48
CA LEU A 334 -21.89 -42.60 13.32
C LEU A 334 -23.18 -42.47 12.52
N ARG A 335 -23.50 -41.25 12.10
CA ARG A 335 -24.66 -41.02 11.23
C ARG A 335 -24.49 -41.75 9.89
N LYS A 336 -25.61 -42.14 9.26
CA LYS A 336 -25.59 -42.82 7.95
C LYS A 336 -24.94 -41.96 6.85
N ASP A 337 -25.05 -40.64 6.97
CA ASP A 337 -24.45 -39.63 6.10
C ASP A 337 -23.07 -39.15 6.57
N ALA A 338 -22.41 -39.85 7.51
CA ALA A 338 -21.12 -39.40 8.08
C ALA A 338 -20.00 -39.21 7.04
N ALA A 339 -20.05 -39.89 5.90
CA ALA A 339 -19.09 -39.67 4.81
C ALA A 339 -19.27 -38.31 4.12
N ASP A 340 -20.49 -37.77 4.11
CA ASP A 340 -20.86 -36.51 3.45
C ASP A 340 -20.83 -35.31 4.41
N ILE A 341 -20.78 -35.57 5.72
CA ILE A 341 -20.66 -34.53 6.75
C ILE A 341 -19.20 -34.03 6.77
N THR A 342 -18.94 -32.98 6.00
CA THR A 342 -17.70 -32.20 6.10
C THR A 342 -17.77 -31.34 7.37
N GLY A 343 -16.81 -31.51 8.29
CA GLY A 343 -16.77 -30.73 9.52
C GLY A 343 -16.67 -29.23 9.24
N GLY A 344 -17.79 -28.52 9.28
CA GLY A 344 -17.82 -27.05 9.19
C GLY A 344 -17.15 -26.38 10.39
N VAL A 345 -17.42 -25.09 10.61
CA VAL A 345 -16.95 -24.37 11.81
C VAL A 345 -17.61 -24.98 13.05
N GLY A 346 -16.93 -25.96 13.67
CA GLY A 346 -17.48 -26.87 14.69
C GLY A 346 -17.18 -28.37 14.45
N GLY A 347 -16.34 -28.67 13.45
CA GLY A 347 -16.01 -30.01 12.95
C GLY A 347 -15.64 -31.07 13.98
N ASN A 348 -15.84 -32.32 13.56
CA ASN A 348 -15.52 -33.57 14.27
C ASN A 348 -15.89 -33.56 15.76
N SER A 349 -17.10 -33.13 16.06
CA SER A 349 -17.70 -33.29 17.38
C SER A 349 -18.74 -34.39 17.36
N ASP A 350 -18.98 -35.01 18.52
CA ASP A 350 -20.06 -35.99 18.70
C ASP A 350 -21.40 -35.42 18.21
N ALA A 351 -21.68 -34.14 18.48
CA ALA A 351 -22.92 -33.50 18.06
C ALA A 351 -23.09 -33.41 16.53
N ALA A 352 -21.99 -33.34 15.77
CA ALA A 352 -22.02 -33.27 14.32
C ALA A 352 -22.01 -34.67 13.68
N CYS A 353 -21.14 -35.55 14.19
CA CYS A 353 -20.83 -36.84 13.56
C CYS A 353 -21.68 -38.00 14.06
N CYS A 354 -22.21 -37.90 15.27
CA CYS A 354 -22.88 -39.00 15.96
C CYS A 354 -24.36 -38.71 16.14
N ALA A 355 -25.15 -39.78 16.09
CA ALA A 355 -26.56 -39.78 16.42
C ALA A 355 -26.85 -40.92 17.40
N LYS A 356 -27.93 -40.78 18.16
CA LYS A 356 -28.33 -41.81 19.13
C LYS A 356 -28.65 -43.12 18.39
N SER A 357 -28.22 -44.22 18.98
CA SER A 357 -28.67 -45.54 18.55
C SER A 357 -30.03 -45.87 19.14
N CYS A 358 -30.74 -46.77 18.50
CA CYS A 358 -32.02 -47.27 18.99
C CYS A 358 -31.91 -47.98 20.35
N ALA A 359 -30.71 -48.38 20.80
CA ALA A 359 -30.52 -48.96 22.13
C ALA A 359 -30.82 -47.97 23.26
N LEU A 360 -30.74 -46.66 23.01
CA LEU A 360 -31.13 -45.63 23.97
C LEU A 360 -32.62 -45.26 23.89
N PHE A 361 -33.36 -45.82 22.93
CA PHE A 361 -34.77 -45.53 22.71
C PHE A 361 -35.66 -46.44 23.58
N SER A 362 -36.79 -45.92 24.05
CA SER A 362 -37.78 -46.69 24.82
C SER A 362 -39.10 -46.75 24.06
N CYS A 363 -39.51 -47.96 23.68
CA CYS A 363 -40.76 -48.19 22.96
C CYS A 363 -41.95 -48.15 23.93
N VAL A 364 -42.99 -47.40 23.58
CA VAL A 364 -44.22 -47.29 24.37
C VAL A 364 -45.29 -48.23 23.78
N GLY A 365 -46.00 -48.99 24.62
CA GLY A 365 -47.11 -49.86 24.21
C GLY A 365 -46.68 -51.29 23.84
N LYS A 366 -47.35 -51.89 22.84
CA LYS A 366 -47.06 -53.26 22.34
C LYS A 366 -45.93 -53.30 21.30
N PHE A 367 -44.96 -52.41 21.44
CA PHE A 367 -43.82 -52.33 20.55
C PHE A 367 -42.56 -52.77 21.29
N THR A 368 -41.74 -53.58 20.65
CA THR A 368 -40.42 -53.97 21.14
C THR A 368 -39.35 -53.29 20.32
N LEU A 369 -38.17 -53.08 20.91
CA LEU A 369 -37.02 -52.60 20.14
C LEU A 369 -36.72 -53.60 19.01
N VAL A 370 -36.39 -53.07 17.84
CA VAL A 370 -35.93 -53.89 16.72
C VAL A 370 -34.70 -54.70 17.11
N ASP A 371 -34.56 -55.90 16.55
CA ASP A 371 -33.34 -56.69 16.72
C ASP A 371 -32.14 -55.88 16.22
N SER A 372 -31.02 -55.98 16.93
CA SER A 372 -29.82 -55.17 16.66
C SER A 372 -30.01 -53.65 16.85
N ALA A 373 -30.91 -53.21 17.72
CA ALA A 373 -31.10 -51.78 18.07
C ALA A 373 -29.79 -51.03 18.42
N ALA A 374 -28.78 -51.73 18.97
CA ALA A 374 -27.47 -51.16 19.26
C ALA A 374 -26.66 -50.74 18.02
N ASN A 375 -27.01 -51.23 16.83
CA ASN A 375 -26.34 -50.95 15.55
C ASN A 375 -27.18 -50.08 14.60
N ILE A 376 -28.36 -49.65 15.04
CA ILE A 376 -29.30 -48.88 14.21
C ILE A 376 -29.31 -47.43 14.70
N VAL A 377 -28.98 -46.50 13.80
CA VAL A 377 -29.09 -45.06 14.04
C VAL A 377 -30.55 -44.64 13.90
N GLY A 378 -31.13 -44.07 14.94
CA GLY A 378 -32.53 -43.63 14.93
C GLY A 378 -32.93 -42.94 16.23
N GLU A 379 -33.75 -41.89 16.12
CA GLU A 379 -34.31 -41.17 17.26
C GLU A 379 -35.84 -41.29 17.34
N SER A 380 -36.46 -42.01 16.40
CA SER A 380 -37.92 -42.12 16.29
C SER A 380 -38.41 -43.55 16.50
N ALA A 381 -39.63 -43.67 16.99
CA ALA A 381 -40.26 -44.96 17.27
C ALA A 381 -40.43 -45.79 15.99
N GLU A 382 -40.67 -45.16 14.85
CA GLU A 382 -40.86 -45.84 13.56
C GLU A 382 -39.59 -46.54 13.08
N VAL A 383 -38.42 -46.01 13.46
CA VAL A 383 -37.12 -46.60 13.10
C VAL A 383 -36.67 -47.62 14.14
N CYS A 384 -36.95 -47.35 15.42
CA CYS A 384 -36.39 -48.12 16.54
C CYS A 384 -37.32 -49.20 17.10
N CYS A 385 -38.61 -49.15 16.80
CA CYS A 385 -39.60 -50.04 17.41
C CYS A 385 -40.35 -50.84 16.34
N GLN A 386 -40.45 -52.15 16.54
CA GLN A 386 -41.31 -53.03 15.75
C GLN A 386 -42.52 -53.46 16.56
N ARG A 387 -43.66 -53.62 15.88
CA ARG A 387 -44.87 -54.13 16.52
C ARG A 387 -44.64 -55.60 16.83
N PHE A 388 -44.98 -56.02 18.05
CA PHE A 388 -45.09 -57.44 18.33
C PHE A 388 -46.32 -57.95 17.58
N GLU A 389 -46.11 -58.52 16.40
CA GLU A 389 -47.11 -59.41 15.83
C GLU A 389 -47.03 -60.66 16.71
N GLU A 390 -48.06 -60.89 17.51
CA GLU A 390 -48.28 -62.22 18.07
C GLU A 390 -48.38 -63.11 16.84
N THR A 391 -47.27 -63.78 16.48
CA THR A 391 -47.34 -64.97 15.65
C THR A 391 -48.25 -65.87 16.45
N GLU A 392 -49.52 -65.88 16.08
CA GLU A 392 -50.41 -66.99 16.33
C GLU A 392 -49.62 -68.18 15.81
N VAL A 393 -48.95 -68.86 16.73
CA VAL A 393 -48.41 -70.19 16.47
C VAL A 393 -49.69 -70.97 16.22
N GLU A 394 -50.11 -71.02 14.96
CA GLU A 394 -51.02 -72.05 14.52
C GLU A 394 -50.27 -73.33 14.87
N GLU A 395 -50.65 -73.94 16.00
CA GLU A 395 -50.35 -75.32 16.29
C GLU A 395 -50.95 -76.09 15.11
N GLU A 396 -50.17 -76.23 14.04
CA GLU A 396 -50.34 -77.34 13.11
C GLU A 396 -50.15 -78.58 13.96
N GLY A 397 -51.26 -79.09 14.47
CA GLY A 397 -51.34 -80.37 15.12
C GLY A 397 -50.83 -81.41 14.14
N ASP A 398 -49.57 -81.79 14.32
CA ASP A 398 -48.95 -82.97 13.72
C ASP A 398 -49.68 -84.18 14.29
N ALA A 399 -50.81 -84.48 13.65
CA ALA A 399 -51.59 -85.67 13.87
C ALA A 399 -50.75 -86.85 13.38
N GLY A 400 -50.04 -87.45 14.34
CA GLY A 400 -49.22 -88.64 14.25
C GLY A 400 -49.34 -89.47 12.98
N ASP A 401 -48.29 -89.41 12.15
CA ASP A 401 -47.89 -90.53 11.32
C ASP A 401 -47.07 -91.51 12.18
N THR A 402 -47.77 -92.54 12.62
CA THR A 402 -47.20 -93.76 13.20
C THR A 402 -46.13 -94.36 12.29
N PRO A 403 -44.97 -94.81 12.81
CA PRO A 403 -44.00 -95.55 12.03
C PRO A 403 -44.60 -96.92 11.66
N ALA A 404 -45.02 -97.06 10.40
CA ALA A 404 -45.31 -98.36 9.83
C ALA A 404 -44.01 -99.15 9.70
N ASP A 405 -44.01 -100.31 10.36
CA ASP A 405 -43.15 -101.47 10.17
C ASP A 405 -42.42 -101.51 8.82
N PHE A 406 -41.10 -101.41 8.85
CA PHE A 406 -40.26 -101.92 7.76
C PHE A 406 -39.58 -103.20 8.23
N PHE A 407 -40.16 -104.30 7.75
CA PHE A 407 -39.69 -105.67 7.92
C PHE A 407 -38.32 -105.92 7.29
N ALA A 408 -37.70 -106.99 7.78
CA ALA A 408 -36.41 -107.56 7.44
C ALA A 408 -36.22 -107.96 5.96
N GLU A 409 -34.95 -107.97 5.54
CA GLU A 409 -34.23 -108.87 4.61
C GLU A 409 -32.79 -108.30 4.55
N GLU A 410 -31.67 -108.99 4.73
CA GLU A 410 -31.25 -110.40 4.78
C GLU A 410 -29.99 -110.51 5.68
#